data_AF-A0A660XEJ8-F1
#
_entry.id   AF-A0A660XEJ8-F1
#
_cell.length_a   1.000
_cell.length_b   1.000
_cell.length_c   1.000
_cell.angle_alpha   90.00
_cell.angle_beta   90.00
_cell.angle_gamma   90.00
#
_symmetry.space_group_name_H-M   'P 1'
#
loop_
_entity.id
_entity.type
_entity.pdbx_description
1 polymer ?
#
loop_
_entity_poly.entity_id
_entity_poly.type
_entity_poly.pdbx_seq_one_letter_code
_entity_poly.pdbx_strand_id
1 'polypeptide(L)'
;MVKKKYLLLIAVIAVIAGLSVLYLVSKAPIKTPVKEEKPSAKISEELPPGVTPLPHTKQTYQILTDKPKNPQIIQVDLDPLGVKVGESQIITVKVKDTESKSITNDYKVEGIIFTDNASTTIPFRLARAEASEDGFGLVTTWEGHWKAEDTTYHTYMVTIIAKNSTGQSKTDLSFR
;
A
#
# COMPACT_ATOMS: atom_id res chain seq x y z
N MET A 1 39.70 -62.85 -16.27
CA MET A 1 40.37 -61.53 -16.33
C MET A 1 39.48 -60.55 -17.08
N VAL A 2 38.38 -60.08 -16.45
CA VAL A 2 37.47 -59.06 -17.00
C VAL A 2 38.09 -57.70 -16.70
N LYS A 3 38.41 -56.96 -17.75
CA LYS A 3 39.27 -55.78 -17.73
C LYS A 3 38.62 -54.67 -16.90
N LYS A 4 39.38 -54.06 -15.97
CA LYS A 4 39.06 -52.89 -15.12
C LYS A 4 38.26 -51.76 -15.81
N LYS A 5 38.34 -51.68 -17.15
CA LYS A 5 37.59 -50.75 -18.00
C LYS A 5 36.06 -50.98 -17.99
N TYR A 6 35.59 -52.21 -17.81
CA TYR A 6 34.15 -52.51 -17.76
C TYR A 6 33.52 -52.13 -16.41
N LEU A 7 34.28 -52.20 -15.31
CA LEU A 7 33.80 -51.83 -13.98
C LEU A 7 33.53 -50.32 -13.88
N LEU A 8 34.39 -49.50 -14.48
CA LEU A 8 34.21 -48.05 -14.59
C LEU A 8 33.01 -47.68 -15.48
N LEU A 9 32.78 -48.42 -16.57
CA LEU A 9 31.65 -48.18 -17.47
C LEU A 9 30.30 -48.47 -16.78
N ILE A 10 30.23 -49.55 -15.98
CA ILE A 10 29.02 -49.92 -15.23
C ILE A 10 28.72 -48.90 -14.12
N ALA A 11 29.75 -48.41 -13.43
CA ALA A 11 29.59 -47.37 -12.40
C ALA A 11 29.08 -46.04 -12.99
N VAL A 12 29.57 -45.64 -14.17
CA VAL A 12 29.09 -44.41 -14.85
C VAL A 12 27.65 -44.55 -15.31
N ILE A 13 27.24 -45.71 -15.84
CA ILE A 13 25.85 -45.96 -16.24
C ILE A 13 24.90 -45.95 -15.03
N ALA A 14 25.33 -46.51 -13.89
CA ALA A 14 24.53 -46.46 -12.66
C ALA A 14 24.33 -45.04 -12.12
N VAL A 15 25.34 -44.17 -12.22
CA VAL A 15 25.25 -42.76 -11.83
C VAL A 15 24.33 -41.97 -12.79
N ILE A 16 24.43 -42.22 -14.09
CA ILE A 16 23.55 -41.58 -15.10
C ILE A 16 22.10 -42.03 -14.92
N ALA A 17 21.85 -43.31 -14.67
CA ALA A 17 20.50 -43.82 -14.39
C ALA A 17 19.93 -43.23 -13.09
N GLY A 18 20.74 -43.12 -12.02
CA GLY A 18 20.32 -42.51 -10.75
C GLY A 18 19.98 -41.02 -10.89
N LEU A 19 20.78 -40.24 -11.62
CA LEU A 19 20.52 -38.81 -11.89
C LEU A 19 19.29 -38.60 -12.77
N SER A 20 19.03 -39.51 -13.72
CA SER A 20 17.88 -39.45 -14.61
C SER A 20 16.56 -39.68 -13.86
N VAL A 21 16.53 -40.60 -12.88
CA VAL A 21 15.34 -40.85 -12.05
C VAL A 21 15.07 -39.65 -11.12
N LEU A 22 16.10 -39.04 -10.53
CA LEU A 22 15.92 -37.86 -9.67
C LEU A 22 15.42 -36.63 -10.44
N TYR A 23 15.88 -36.45 -11.68
CA TYR A 23 15.45 -35.34 -12.56
C TYR A 23 14.00 -35.49 -13.07
N LEU A 24 13.47 -36.72 -13.10
CA LEU A 24 12.08 -36.97 -13.49
C LEU A 24 11.09 -36.80 -12.32
N VAL A 25 11.50 -37.08 -11.08
CA VAL A 25 10.65 -36.83 -9.89
C VAL A 25 10.51 -35.33 -9.62
N SER A 26 11.51 -34.50 -9.95
CA SER A 26 11.43 -33.03 -9.77
C SER A 26 10.52 -32.31 -10.78
N LYS A 27 10.09 -32.97 -11.86
CA LYS A 27 9.14 -32.43 -12.85
C LYS A 27 7.71 -32.94 -12.69
N ALA A 28 7.43 -33.70 -11.64
CA ALA A 28 6.04 -34.03 -11.30
C ALA A 28 5.31 -32.72 -10.94
N PRO A 29 4.20 -32.37 -11.62
CA PRO A 29 3.43 -31.20 -11.26
C PRO A 29 2.88 -31.42 -9.85
N ILE A 30 3.29 -30.56 -8.92
CA ILE A 30 2.66 -30.43 -7.62
C ILE A 30 1.19 -30.11 -7.92
N LYS A 31 0.31 -31.08 -7.71
CA LYS A 31 -1.13 -30.83 -7.64
C LYS A 31 -1.36 -30.05 -6.35
N THR A 32 -1.22 -28.74 -6.42
CA THR A 32 -1.73 -27.84 -5.40
C THR A 32 -3.20 -28.20 -5.22
N PRO A 33 -3.69 -28.48 -4.00
CA PRO A 33 -5.13 -28.55 -3.79
C PRO A 33 -5.67 -27.18 -4.18
N VAL A 34 -6.47 -27.13 -5.23
CA VAL A 34 -7.31 -25.97 -5.54
C VAL A 34 -8.19 -25.78 -4.31
N LYS A 35 -7.81 -24.81 -3.48
CA LYS A 35 -8.72 -24.25 -2.50
C LYS A 35 -9.83 -23.63 -3.34
N GLU A 36 -10.95 -24.31 -3.39
CA GLU A 36 -12.18 -23.83 -4.00
C GLU A 36 -12.53 -22.52 -3.30
N GLU A 37 -12.14 -21.41 -3.91
CA GLU A 37 -12.52 -20.08 -3.48
C GLU A 37 -14.02 -19.99 -3.79
N LYS A 38 -14.83 -20.30 -2.77
CA LYS A 38 -16.26 -20.06 -2.74
C LYS A 38 -16.50 -18.69 -3.38
N PRO A 39 -17.34 -18.57 -4.42
CA PRO A 39 -17.65 -17.28 -5.00
C PRO A 39 -18.05 -16.35 -3.86
N SER A 40 -17.22 -15.34 -3.60
CA SER A 40 -17.54 -14.30 -2.64
C SER A 40 -18.81 -13.66 -3.16
N ALA A 41 -19.93 -14.06 -2.57
CA ALA A 41 -21.20 -13.40 -2.82
C ALA A 41 -20.93 -11.93 -2.55
N LYS A 42 -21.08 -11.10 -3.58
CA LYS A 42 -21.04 -9.65 -3.47
C LYS A 42 -22.23 -9.28 -2.60
N ILE A 43 -22.06 -9.34 -1.28
CA ILE A 43 -23.01 -8.80 -0.32
C ILE A 43 -22.96 -7.31 -0.58
N SER A 44 -23.95 -6.82 -1.33
CA SER A 44 -24.21 -5.39 -1.38
C SER A 44 -24.69 -5.03 0.01
N GLU A 45 -23.77 -4.55 0.84
CA GLU A 45 -24.08 -4.05 2.18
C GLU A 45 -25.06 -2.88 2.01
N GLU A 46 -26.32 -3.11 2.37
CA GLU A 46 -27.34 -2.07 2.40
C GLU A 46 -27.02 -1.15 3.58
N LEU A 47 -26.99 0.16 3.33
CA LEU A 47 -26.64 1.12 4.37
C LEU A 47 -27.68 1.10 5.50
N PRO A 48 -27.26 1.23 6.77
CA PRO A 48 -28.20 1.31 7.88
C PRO A 48 -29.18 2.48 7.72
N PRO A 49 -30.43 2.36 8.22
CA PRO A 49 -31.39 3.46 8.20
C PRO A 49 -30.80 4.73 8.84
N GLY A 50 -30.93 5.86 8.15
CA GLY A 50 -30.44 7.16 8.63
C GLY A 50 -28.98 7.47 8.27
N VAL A 51 -28.25 6.56 7.63
CA VAL A 51 -26.89 6.81 7.14
C VAL A 51 -26.95 7.35 5.71
N THR A 52 -26.50 8.59 5.51
CA THR A 52 -26.29 9.14 4.16
C THR A 52 -25.09 8.44 3.51
N PRO A 53 -25.10 8.05 2.23
CA PRO A 53 -23.88 7.55 1.57
C PRO A 53 -22.83 8.67 1.39
N LEU A 54 -21.55 8.35 1.60
CA LEU A 54 -20.45 9.19 1.08
C LEU A 54 -20.26 8.92 -0.42
N PRO A 55 -19.81 9.92 -1.22
CA PRO A 55 -19.58 9.72 -2.64
C PRO A 55 -18.48 8.68 -2.86
N HIS A 56 -18.79 7.65 -3.65
CA HIS A 56 -17.85 6.59 -4.01
C HIS A 56 -16.98 7.00 -5.21
N THR A 57 -16.36 8.17 -5.12
CA THR A 57 -15.50 8.73 -6.16
C THR A 57 -14.28 9.36 -5.51
N LYS A 58 -13.24 9.60 -6.31
CA LYS A 58 -12.09 10.40 -5.88
C LYS A 58 -12.53 11.79 -5.42
N GLN A 59 -12.06 12.20 -4.24
CA GLN A 59 -12.24 13.55 -3.71
C GLN A 59 -10.88 14.16 -3.39
N THR A 60 -10.73 15.45 -3.68
CA THR A 60 -9.48 16.19 -3.49
C THR A 60 -9.71 17.38 -2.56
N TYR A 61 -8.88 17.50 -1.54
CA TYR A 61 -8.93 18.54 -0.53
C TYR A 61 -7.66 19.38 -0.59
N GLN A 62 -7.80 20.68 -0.86
CA GLN A 62 -6.71 21.64 -0.74
C GLN A 62 -6.64 22.13 0.70
N ILE A 63 -5.44 22.09 1.29
CA ILE A 63 -5.23 22.43 2.70
C ILE A 63 -4.72 23.86 2.81
N LEU A 64 -5.56 24.74 3.34
CA LEU A 64 -5.23 26.14 3.59
C LEU A 64 -4.78 26.30 5.05
N THR A 65 -3.69 27.03 5.27
CA THR A 65 -3.13 27.25 6.61
C THR A 65 -2.61 28.68 6.69
N ASP A 66 -3.13 29.47 7.63
CA ASP A 66 -2.77 30.90 7.79
C ASP A 66 -1.29 31.14 8.17
N LYS A 67 -0.63 30.14 8.79
CA LYS A 67 0.78 30.19 9.20
C LYS A 67 1.44 28.82 8.99
N PRO A 68 1.79 28.47 7.74
CA PRO A 68 2.30 27.13 7.45
C PRO A 68 3.63 26.89 8.16
N LYS A 69 3.78 25.67 8.70
CA LYS A 69 5.06 25.15 9.19
C LYS A 69 5.74 24.37 8.07
N ASN A 70 7.05 24.26 8.12
CA ASN A 70 7.80 23.33 7.26
C ASN A 70 7.88 21.94 7.95
N PRO A 71 7.53 20.84 7.26
CA PRO A 71 6.95 20.76 5.93
C PRO A 71 5.44 21.07 5.95
N GLN A 72 4.87 21.55 4.85
CA GLN A 72 3.45 21.91 4.73
C GLN A 72 2.67 20.85 3.93
N ILE A 73 1.61 20.29 4.49
CA ILE A 73 0.63 19.50 3.72
C ILE A 73 -0.25 20.47 2.95
N ILE A 74 -0.29 20.34 1.61
CA ILE A 74 -1.02 21.27 0.72
C ILE A 74 -2.23 20.62 0.04
N GLN A 75 -2.22 19.30 -0.12
CA GLN A 75 -3.32 18.57 -0.73
C GLN A 75 -3.43 17.15 -0.16
N VAL A 76 -4.67 16.67 -0.02
CA VAL A 76 -4.98 15.27 0.27
C VAL A 76 -6.06 14.80 -0.69
N ASP A 77 -5.82 13.69 -1.38
CA ASP A 77 -6.79 13.00 -2.21
C ASP A 77 -7.21 11.69 -1.55
N LEU A 78 -8.50 11.37 -1.63
CA LEU A 78 -9.08 10.10 -1.17
C LEU A 78 -9.81 9.44 -2.34
N ASP A 79 -9.39 8.24 -2.72
CA ASP A 79 -9.94 7.51 -3.87
C ASP A 79 -10.30 6.06 -3.54
N PRO A 80 -11.60 5.70 -3.46
CA PRO A 80 -12.76 6.60 -3.38
C PRO A 80 -12.94 7.17 -1.96
N LEU A 81 -13.66 8.29 -1.77
CA LEU A 81 -14.00 8.77 -0.43
C LEU A 81 -14.93 7.80 0.31
N GLY A 82 -16.04 7.40 -0.31
CA GLY A 82 -17.04 6.48 0.25
C GLY A 82 -16.66 5.02 0.12
N VAL A 83 -15.51 4.63 0.68
CA VAL A 83 -15.01 3.25 0.71
C VAL A 83 -15.88 2.34 1.58
N LYS A 84 -16.15 1.13 1.10
CA LYS A 84 -16.93 0.11 1.80
C LYS A 84 -16.03 -0.94 2.41
N VAL A 85 -16.58 -1.70 3.37
CA VAL A 85 -15.88 -2.82 3.99
C VAL A 85 -15.41 -3.81 2.92
N GLY A 86 -14.14 -4.19 3.00
CA GLY A 86 -13.45 -5.09 2.08
C GLY A 86 -12.78 -4.40 0.89
N GLU A 87 -13.08 -3.14 0.61
CA GLU A 87 -12.47 -2.38 -0.49
C GLU A 87 -11.18 -1.68 -0.06
N SER A 88 -10.39 -1.29 -1.07
CA SER A 88 -9.18 -0.51 -0.87
C SER A 88 -9.44 0.95 -1.21
N GLN A 89 -8.84 1.83 -0.42
CA GLN A 89 -8.73 3.26 -0.66
C GLN A 89 -7.26 3.62 -0.88
N ILE A 90 -7.02 4.45 -1.89
CA ILE A 90 -5.73 5.09 -2.13
C ILE A 90 -5.81 6.51 -1.58
N ILE A 91 -4.81 6.88 -0.78
CA ILE A 91 -4.67 8.21 -0.19
C ILE A 91 -3.42 8.83 -0.79
N THR A 92 -3.57 9.95 -1.49
CA THR A 92 -2.44 10.69 -2.06
C THR A 92 -2.26 12.01 -1.33
N VAL A 93 -1.06 12.30 -0.84
CA VAL A 93 -0.76 13.51 -0.09
C VAL A 93 0.31 14.31 -0.83
N LYS A 94 0.06 15.60 -1.07
CA LYS A 94 1.11 16.52 -1.51
C LYS A 94 1.64 17.33 -0.33
N VAL A 95 2.95 17.33 -0.20
CA VAL A 95 3.68 18.04 0.85
C VAL A 95 4.68 18.99 0.21
N LYS A 96 4.61 20.27 0.56
CA LYS A 96 5.57 21.30 0.19
C LYS A 96 6.61 21.46 1.28
N ASP A 97 7.87 21.45 0.89
CA ASP A 97 9.00 21.81 1.73
C ASP A 97 9.65 23.07 1.17
N THR A 98 9.69 24.16 1.93
CA THR A 98 10.23 25.45 1.48
C THR A 98 11.73 25.60 1.74
N GLU A 99 12.33 24.73 2.54
CA GLU A 99 13.72 24.85 3.01
C GLU A 99 14.66 23.85 2.33
N SER A 100 14.12 22.75 1.80
CA SER A 100 14.91 21.73 1.09
C SER A 100 14.68 21.74 -0.42
N LYS A 101 15.73 21.35 -1.16
CA LYS A 101 15.68 21.11 -2.62
C LYS A 101 15.78 19.63 -2.98
N SER A 102 15.92 18.74 -1.99
CA SER A 102 16.04 17.30 -2.20
C SER A 102 15.40 16.50 -1.06
N ILE A 103 14.96 15.28 -1.36
CA ILE A 103 14.48 14.34 -0.34
C ILE A 103 15.65 13.75 0.43
N THR A 104 15.53 13.74 1.75
CA THR A 104 16.44 13.05 2.68
C THR A 104 15.73 11.91 3.39
N ASN A 105 16.47 11.08 4.13
CA ASN A 105 15.91 9.96 4.89
C ASN A 105 14.99 10.40 6.05
N ASP A 106 15.01 11.68 6.42
CA ASP A 106 14.19 12.22 7.51
C ASP A 106 12.75 12.52 7.07
N TYR A 107 12.46 12.45 5.76
CA TYR A 107 11.12 12.62 5.25
C TYR A 107 10.25 11.42 5.57
N LYS A 108 9.11 11.69 6.19
CA LYS A 108 8.12 10.68 6.52
C LYS A 108 6.72 11.25 6.39
N VAL A 109 5.82 10.48 5.78
CA VAL A 109 4.39 10.75 5.79
C VAL A 109 3.68 9.53 6.36
N GLU A 110 2.75 9.78 7.28
CA GLU A 110 1.91 8.77 7.92
C GLU A 110 0.47 9.23 7.92
N GLY A 111 -0.45 8.27 7.84
CA GLY A 111 -1.88 8.52 7.98
C GLY A 111 -2.45 7.71 9.14
N ILE A 112 -3.44 8.26 9.83
CA ILE A 112 -4.25 7.54 10.79
C ILE A 112 -5.70 7.67 10.33
N ILE A 113 -6.33 6.52 10.12
CA ILE A 113 -7.72 6.44 9.68
C ILE A 113 -8.54 6.00 10.88
N PHE A 114 -9.58 6.74 11.20
CA PHE A 114 -10.52 6.44 12.28
C PHE A 114 -11.83 5.99 11.66
N THR A 115 -12.28 4.83 12.07
CA THR A 115 -13.54 4.19 11.67
C THR A 115 -14.43 4.00 12.90
N ASP A 116 -15.60 3.39 12.72
CA ASP A 116 -16.60 3.28 13.80
C ASP A 116 -16.09 2.56 15.06
N ASN A 117 -15.20 1.57 14.88
CA ASN A 117 -14.75 0.69 15.96
C ASN A 117 -13.23 0.71 16.16
N ALA A 118 -12.46 1.32 15.26
CA ALA A 118 -11.00 1.22 15.27
C ALA A 118 -10.28 2.46 14.72
N SER A 119 -8.97 2.47 14.92
CA SER A 119 -8.06 3.35 14.19
C SER A 119 -6.93 2.55 13.57
N THR A 120 -6.58 2.82 12.32
CA THR A 120 -5.48 2.15 11.60
C THR A 120 -4.43 3.17 11.18
N THR A 121 -3.17 2.92 11.56
CA THR A 121 -2.03 3.71 11.03
C THR A 121 -1.56 3.10 9.73
N ILE A 122 -1.41 3.94 8.70
CA ILE A 122 -0.92 3.53 7.38
C ILE A 122 0.39 4.25 7.02
N PRO A 123 1.39 3.53 6.49
CA PRO A 123 2.60 4.14 5.97
C PRO A 123 2.36 4.71 4.58
N PHE A 124 3.08 5.78 4.24
CA PHE A 124 3.12 6.32 2.88
C PHE A 124 4.46 6.06 2.22
N ARG A 125 4.43 5.93 0.90
CA ARG A 125 5.63 5.83 0.06
C ARG A 125 5.72 7.06 -0.84
N LEU A 126 6.94 7.55 -1.03
CA LEU A 126 7.19 8.63 -1.97
C LEU A 126 6.90 8.15 -3.39
N ALA A 127 5.94 8.79 -4.06
CA ALA A 127 5.58 8.50 -5.44
C ALA A 127 6.27 9.45 -6.42
N ARG A 128 6.43 10.73 -6.05
CA ARG A 128 7.07 11.76 -6.88
C ARG A 128 7.67 12.87 -6.03
N ALA A 129 8.75 13.48 -6.51
CA ALA A 129 9.29 14.73 -5.99
C ALA A 129 9.61 15.66 -7.17
N GLU A 130 9.22 16.92 -7.07
CA GLU A 130 9.39 17.93 -8.11
C GLU A 130 9.68 19.31 -7.48
N ALA A 131 10.40 20.17 -8.20
CA ALA A 131 10.64 21.53 -7.73
C ALA A 131 9.30 22.29 -7.58
N SER A 132 9.18 23.15 -6.57
CA SER A 132 7.97 23.96 -6.43
C SER A 132 7.81 24.94 -7.60
N GLU A 133 6.56 25.21 -8.00
CA GLU A 133 6.25 26.11 -9.12
C GLU A 133 6.74 27.54 -8.90
N ASP A 134 6.85 27.98 -7.65
CA ASP A 134 7.42 29.28 -7.29
C ASP A 134 8.95 29.30 -7.32
N GLY A 135 9.60 28.17 -7.62
CA GLY A 135 11.05 28.00 -7.64
C GLY A 135 11.70 27.88 -6.25
N PHE A 136 10.91 27.94 -5.18
CA PHE A 136 11.38 27.89 -3.80
C PHE A 136 10.93 26.60 -3.12
N GLY A 137 11.86 25.65 -3.09
CA GLY A 137 11.71 24.39 -2.36
C GLY A 137 11.24 23.23 -3.24
N LEU A 138 10.64 22.24 -2.62
CA LEU A 138 10.32 20.94 -3.18
C LEU A 138 8.87 20.56 -2.87
N VAL A 139 8.13 20.10 -3.88
CA VAL A 139 6.81 19.48 -3.70
C VAL A 139 6.94 17.98 -3.87
N THR A 140 6.42 17.23 -2.91
CA THR A 140 6.48 15.77 -2.88
C THR A 140 5.09 15.19 -2.85
N THR A 141 4.89 14.11 -3.59
CA THR A 141 3.65 13.36 -3.63
C THR A 141 3.89 12.00 -2.99
N TRP A 142 3.06 11.67 -2.01
CA TRP A 142 3.13 10.47 -1.20
C TRP A 142 1.85 9.65 -1.38
N GLU A 143 1.97 8.33 -1.44
CA GLU A 143 0.85 7.43 -1.61
C GLU A 143 0.78 6.42 -0.45
N GLY A 144 -0.39 6.35 0.18
CA GLY A 144 -0.74 5.38 1.20
C GLY A 144 -1.91 4.53 0.72
N HIS A 145 -1.90 3.25 1.09
CA HIS A 145 -2.99 2.33 0.77
C HIS A 145 -3.61 1.83 2.05
N TRP A 146 -4.94 1.83 2.08
CA TRP A 146 -5.72 1.29 3.18
C TRP A 146 -6.77 0.34 2.63
N LYS A 147 -7.00 -0.77 3.32
CA LYS A 147 -8.15 -1.64 3.09
C LYS A 147 -9.13 -1.43 4.24
N ALA A 148 -10.37 -1.09 3.92
CA ALA A 148 -11.40 -0.91 4.93
C ALA A 148 -11.80 -2.27 5.50
N GLU A 149 -11.48 -2.49 6.78
CA GLU A 149 -11.85 -3.70 7.52
C GLU A 149 -13.00 -3.44 8.51
N ASP A 150 -13.43 -2.18 8.61
CA ASP A 150 -14.44 -1.67 9.52
C ASP A 150 -15.37 -0.68 8.81
N THR A 151 -16.56 -0.45 9.37
CA THR A 151 -17.56 0.45 8.82
C THR A 151 -17.19 1.92 9.04
N THR A 152 -17.68 2.79 8.16
CA THR A 152 -17.43 4.24 8.14
C THR A 152 -18.73 5.04 8.24
N TYR A 153 -19.75 4.46 8.87
CA TYR A 153 -21.12 4.99 8.85
C TYR A 153 -21.31 6.17 9.80
N HIS A 154 -20.64 6.14 10.95
CA HIS A 154 -20.76 7.14 12.02
C HIS A 154 -19.46 7.88 12.30
N THR A 155 -18.32 7.27 12.00
CA THR A 155 -16.98 7.83 12.14
C THR A 155 -16.19 7.53 10.89
N TYR A 156 -15.71 8.59 10.26
CA TYR A 156 -14.72 8.48 9.21
C TYR A 156 -13.87 9.75 9.20
N MET A 157 -12.66 9.61 9.72
CA MET A 157 -11.68 10.69 9.78
C MET A 157 -10.33 10.20 9.32
N VAL A 158 -9.61 11.05 8.58
CA VAL A 158 -8.24 10.81 8.15
C VAL A 158 -7.35 11.91 8.71
N THR A 159 -6.41 11.52 9.56
CA THR A 159 -5.30 12.37 10.01
C THR A 159 -4.09 12.10 9.14
N ILE A 160 -3.48 13.14 8.58
CA ILE A 160 -2.19 13.05 7.88
C ILE A 160 -1.13 13.79 8.68
N ILE A 161 0.02 13.16 8.85
CA ILE A 161 1.20 13.71 9.51
C ILE A 161 2.36 13.68 8.53
N ALA A 162 2.97 14.83 8.27
CA ALA A 162 4.16 14.95 7.43
C ALA A 162 5.32 15.49 8.27
N LYS A 163 6.49 14.87 8.16
CA LYS A 163 7.69 15.22 8.91
C LYS A 163 8.90 15.30 7.97
N ASN A 164 9.79 16.24 8.26
CA ASN A 164 11.15 16.32 7.72
C ASN A 164 12.13 16.65 8.87
N SER A 165 13.38 17.01 8.54
CA SER A 165 14.40 17.40 9.52
C SER A 165 14.11 18.72 10.25
N THR A 166 13.28 19.59 9.67
CA THR A 166 12.99 20.94 10.17
C THR A 166 11.76 20.98 11.09
N GLY A 167 10.85 20.01 10.95
CA GLY A 167 9.61 19.99 11.71
C GLY A 167 8.58 18.97 11.25
N GLN A 168 7.35 19.20 11.69
CA GLN A 168 6.20 18.36 11.42
C GLN A 168 4.95 19.22 11.20
N SER A 169 4.10 18.81 10.26
CA SER A 169 2.73 19.29 10.10
C SER A 169 1.72 18.15 10.26
N LYS A 170 0.49 18.53 10.59
CA LYS A 170 -0.64 17.63 10.77
C LYS A 170 -1.89 18.28 10.18
N THR A 171 -2.71 17.51 9.48
CA THR A 171 -4.07 17.90 9.09
C THR A 171 -5.06 16.80 9.41
N ASP A 172 -6.27 17.17 9.81
CA ASP A 172 -7.38 16.27 10.11
C ASP A 172 -8.52 16.53 9.13
N LEU A 173 -9.03 15.49 8.48
CA LEU A 173 -10.19 15.53 7.58
C LEU A 173 -11.28 14.63 8.15
N SER A 174 -12.39 15.22 8.61
CA SER A 174 -13.56 14.48 9.10
C SER A 174 -14.69 14.54 8.08
N PHE A 175 -15.29 13.38 7.83
CA PHE A 175 -16.41 13.18 6.91
C PHE A 175 -17.67 12.67 7.61
N ARG A 176 -17.51 12.30 8.88
CA ARG A 176 -18.54 11.94 9.87
C ARG A 176 -18.09 12.42 11.24
#